data_AF-A0A1F5H390-F1
#
_entry.id   AF-A0A1F5H390-F1
#
_cell.length_a   1.000
_cell.length_b   1.000
_cell.length_c   1.000
_cell.angle_alpha   90.00
_cell.angle_beta   90.00
_cell.angle_gamma   90.00
#
_symmetry.space_group_name_H-M   'P 1'
#
loop_
_entity.id
_entity.type
_entity.pdbx_description
1 polymer ?
#
loop_
_entity_poly.entity_id
_entity_poly.type
_entity_poly.pdbx_seq_one_letter_code
_entity_poly.pdbx_strand_id
1 'polypeptide(L)'
;MLTNLSTVVLVVVILVSISATYNAYLLRGGKLAWSEILIVLGMVSFVFSVVLSKVFPQQQLMGVTLADLANVLGFVFLLFASLKMRFALR
;
A
#
# COMPACT_ATOMS: atom_id res chain seq x y z
N MET A 1 20.40 -15.00 -3.26
CA MET A 1 20.18 -14.15 -2.06
C MET A 1 19.05 -13.10 -2.22
N LEU A 2 18.67 -12.69 -3.43
CA LEU A 2 17.59 -11.70 -3.67
C LEU A 2 16.15 -12.19 -3.45
N THR A 3 15.90 -13.50 -3.40
CA THR A 3 14.58 -14.10 -3.15
C THR A 3 14.08 -13.82 -1.75
N ASN A 4 14.95 -13.88 -0.73
CA ASN A 4 14.55 -13.71 0.67
C ASN A 4 13.95 -12.33 0.94
N LEU A 5 14.52 -11.26 0.37
CA LEU A 5 14.10 -9.90 0.65
C LEU A 5 12.73 -9.58 0.04
N SER A 6 12.45 -10.08 -1.17
CA SER A 6 11.12 -9.94 -1.79
C SER A 6 10.06 -10.74 -1.04
N THR A 7 10.38 -11.96 -0.60
CA THR A 7 9.47 -12.79 0.17
C THR A 7 9.17 -12.16 1.54
N VAL A 8 10.19 -11.57 2.19
CA VAL A 8 10.02 -10.83 3.46
C VAL A 8 9.11 -9.62 3.27
N VAL A 9 9.31 -8.81 2.22
CA VAL A 9 8.43 -7.66 1.92
C VAL A 9 7.00 -8.11 1.68
N LEU A 10 6.80 -9.21 0.95
CA LEU A 10 5.47 -9.76 0.68
C LEU A 10 4.78 -10.26 1.95
N VAL A 11 5.51 -10.98 2.82
CA VAL A 11 5.02 -11.44 4.12
C VAL A 11 4.68 -10.26 5.03
N VAL A 12 5.53 -9.23 5.09
CA VAL A 12 5.28 -8.02 5.88
C VAL A 12 4.03 -7.30 5.37
N VAL A 13 3.82 -7.18 4.07
CA VAL A 13 2.62 -6.53 3.51
C VAL A 13 1.36 -7.33 3.81
N ILE A 14 1.41 -8.66 3.74
CA ILE A 14 0.29 -9.53 4.12
C ILE A 14 -0.03 -9.35 5.62
N LEU A 15 0.97 -9.37 6.48
CA LEU A 15 0.80 -9.17 7.92
C LEU A 15 0.23 -7.79 8.24
N VAL A 16 0.73 -6.74 7.59
CA VAL A 16 0.21 -5.37 7.74
C VAL A 16 -1.24 -5.29 7.25
N SER A 17 -1.57 -5.93 6.14
CA SER A 17 -2.94 -5.93 5.59
C SER A 17 -3.92 -6.68 6.47
N ILE A 18 -3.52 -7.83 7.02
CA ILE A 18 -4.35 -8.62 7.96
C ILE A 18 -4.54 -7.83 9.26
N SER A 19 -3.46 -7.25 9.79
CA SER A 19 -3.51 -6.48 11.03
C SER A 19 -4.38 -5.22 10.87
N ALA A 20 -4.24 -4.51 9.76
CA ALA A 20 -5.10 -3.40 9.34
C ALA A 20 -6.57 -3.83 9.28
N THR A 21 -6.89 -4.87 8.50
CA THR A 21 -8.27 -5.37 8.33
C THR A 21 -8.90 -5.78 9.67
N TYR A 22 -8.13 -6.44 10.55
CA TYR A 22 -8.60 -6.83 11.87
C TYR A 22 -8.85 -5.61 12.78
N ASN A 23 -7.96 -4.61 12.75
CA ASN A 23 -8.11 -3.37 13.50
C ASN A 23 -9.31 -2.54 13.01
N ALA A 24 -9.55 -2.50 11.69
CA ALA A 24 -10.71 -1.86 11.07
C ALA A 24 -12.03 -2.46 11.60
N TYR A 25 -12.06 -3.78 11.73
CA TYR A 25 -13.20 -4.53 12.24
C TYR A 25 -13.42 -4.29 13.73
N LEU A 26 -12.33 -4.24 14.51
CA LEU A 26 -12.41 -4.14 15.97
C LEU A 26 -12.67 -2.72 16.47
N LEU A 27 -12.12 -1.68 15.81
CA LEU A 27 -11.97 -0.39 16.48
C LEU A 27 -13.14 0.59 16.36
N ARG A 28 -13.93 0.72 15.27
CA ARG A 28 -14.90 1.86 15.18
C ARG A 28 -16.17 1.69 14.34
N GLY A 29 -16.80 0.52 14.32
CA GLY A 29 -18.15 0.36 13.73
C GLY A 29 -18.30 0.92 12.30
N GLY A 30 -17.26 0.81 11.47
CA GLY A 30 -17.24 1.26 10.08
C GLY A 30 -16.73 2.67 9.80
N LYS A 31 -16.62 3.59 10.79
CA LYS A 31 -16.15 4.97 10.55
C LYS A 31 -14.69 5.05 10.06
N LEU A 32 -13.82 4.16 10.55
CA LEU A 32 -12.41 4.08 10.13
C LEU A 32 -12.14 3.05 9.03
N ALA A 33 -13.12 2.22 8.69
CA ALA A 33 -12.94 1.15 7.71
C ALA A 33 -12.49 1.68 6.34
N TRP A 34 -12.94 2.88 5.97
CA TRP A 34 -12.49 3.50 4.74
C TRP A 34 -11.03 3.97 4.75
N SER A 35 -10.54 4.48 5.88
CA SER A 35 -9.14 4.88 5.99
C SER A 35 -8.23 3.66 5.90
N GLU A 36 -8.68 2.55 6.48
CA GLU A 36 -8.04 1.24 6.42
C GLU A 36 -7.97 0.68 5.00
N ILE A 37 -9.07 0.72 4.23
CA ILE A 37 -9.08 0.33 2.81
C ILE A 37 -8.06 1.15 2.01
N LEU A 38 -7.96 2.45 2.25
CA LEU A 38 -6.98 3.32 1.61
C LEU A 38 -5.54 2.92 1.99
N ILE A 39 -5.29 2.53 3.25
CA ILE A 39 -3.97 2.03 3.67
C ILE A 39 -3.62 0.75 2.92
N VAL A 40 -4.56 -0.21 2.85
CA VAL A 40 -4.34 -1.48 2.14
C VAL A 40 -4.05 -1.24 0.65
N LEU A 41 -4.82 -0.37 -0.01
CA LEU A 41 -4.57 0.01 -1.40
C LEU A 41 -3.21 0.67 -1.61
N GLY A 42 -2.76 1.48 -0.64
CA GLY A 42 -1.43 2.06 -0.62
C GLY A 42 -0.33 0.99 -0.56
N MET A 43 -0.47 0.05 0.38
CA MET A 43 0.49 -1.06 0.55
C MET A 43 0.53 -1.99 -0.67
N VAL A 44 -0.62 -2.31 -1.27
CA VAL A 44 -0.71 -3.11 -2.50
C VAL A 44 -0.01 -2.39 -3.65
N SER A 45 -0.21 -1.07 -3.80
CA SER A 45 0.45 -0.28 -4.85
C SER A 45 1.98 -0.27 -4.69
N PHE A 46 2.49 -0.21 -3.46
CA PHE A 46 3.92 -0.34 -3.19
C PHE A 46 4.47 -1.72 -3.52
N VAL A 47 3.77 -2.79 -3.15
CA VAL A 47 4.17 -4.15 -3.56
C VAL A 47 4.17 -4.26 -5.08
N PHE A 48 3.14 -3.72 -5.73
CA PHE A 48 3.04 -3.74 -7.18
C PHE A 48 4.20 -2.99 -7.83
N SER A 49 4.62 -1.85 -7.28
CA SER A 49 5.81 -1.11 -7.71
C SER A 49 7.09 -1.96 -7.62
N VAL A 50 7.30 -2.64 -6.48
CA VAL A 50 8.46 -3.53 -6.27
C VAL A 50 8.42 -4.73 -7.21
N VAL A 51 7.24 -5.29 -7.48
CA VAL A 51 7.10 -6.41 -8.41
C VAL A 51 7.33 -5.95 -9.86
N LEU A 52 6.75 -4.82 -10.27
CA LEU A 52 6.91 -4.29 -11.63
C LEU A 52 8.36 -3.94 -11.93
N SER A 53 9.06 -3.28 -11.01
CA SER A 53 10.48 -2.94 -11.19
C SER A 53 11.36 -4.18 -11.36
N LYS A 54 10.96 -5.33 -10.82
CA LYS A 54 11.68 -6.60 -10.96
C LYS A 54 11.31 -7.40 -12.20
N VAL A 55 10.03 -7.40 -12.59
CA VAL A 55 9.54 -8.20 -13.73
C VAL A 55 9.70 -7.45 -15.05
N PHE A 56 9.53 -6.12 -15.05
CA PHE A 56 9.56 -5.27 -16.24
C PHE A 56 10.48 -4.04 -16.05
N PRO A 57 11.80 -4.24 -15.85
CA PRO A 57 12.75 -3.17 -15.50
C PRO A 57 12.91 -2.07 -16.56
N GLN A 58 12.44 -2.28 -17.80
CA GLN A 58 12.63 -1.36 -18.93
C GLN A 58 11.33 -0.70 -19.42
N GLN A 59 10.18 -0.94 -18.78
CA GLN A 59 8.94 -0.26 -19.18
C GLN A 59 8.90 1.17 -18.64
N GLN A 60 9.37 2.10 -19.47
CA GLN A 60 9.27 3.54 -19.25
C GLN A 60 8.10 4.09 -20.08
N LEU A 61 7.18 4.80 -19.44
CA LEU A 61 6.13 5.59 -20.09
C LEU A 61 6.50 7.06 -19.91
N MET A 62 6.79 7.76 -21.01
CA MET A 62 7.13 9.20 -21.01
C MET A 62 8.30 9.56 -20.04
N GLY A 63 9.32 8.70 -19.97
CA GLY A 63 10.50 8.93 -19.11
C GLY A 63 10.30 8.61 -17.62
N VAL A 64 9.11 8.17 -17.22
CA VAL A 64 8.81 7.71 -15.84
C VAL A 64 8.58 6.20 -15.87
N THR A 65 9.16 5.48 -14.90
CA THR A 65 8.92 4.03 -14.82
C THR A 65 7.51 3.76 -14.29
N LEU A 66 6.87 2.69 -14.78
CA LEU A 66 5.57 2.27 -14.22
C LEU A 66 5.66 1.96 -12.72
N ALA A 67 6.84 1.52 -12.25
CA ALA A 67 7.09 1.29 -10.84
C ALA A 67 7.03 2.61 -10.04
N ASP A 68 7.63 3.70 -10.55
CA ASP A 68 7.56 5.01 -9.89
C ASP A 68 6.12 5.52 -9.83
N LEU A 69 5.36 5.32 -10.91
CA LEU A 69 3.94 5.67 -10.98
C LEU A 69 3.12 4.93 -9.91
N ALA A 70 3.32 3.61 -9.78
CA ALA A 70 2.67 2.80 -8.75
C ALA A 70 3.10 3.22 -7.32
N ASN A 71 4.36 3.63 -7.14
CA ASN A 71 4.86 4.15 -5.86
C ASN A 71 4.14 5.46 -5.48
N VAL A 72 4.10 6.44 -6.41
CA VAL A 72 3.42 7.72 -6.18
C VAL A 72 1.94 7.49 -5.84
N LEU A 73 1.30 6.57 -6.55
CA LEU A 73 -0.11 6.22 -6.33
C LEU A 73 -0.33 5.59 -4.95
N GLY A 74 0.58 4.71 -4.51
CA GLY A 74 0.58 4.17 -3.15
C GLY A 74 0.71 5.24 -2.07
N PHE A 75 1.60 6.22 -2.31
CA PHE A 75 1.81 7.35 -1.40
C PHE A 75 0.58 8.25 -1.30
N VAL A 76 -0.10 8.50 -2.42
CA VAL A 76 -1.36 9.27 -2.46
C VAL A 76 -2.45 8.58 -1.63
N PHE A 77 -2.60 7.26 -1.74
CA PHE A 77 -3.57 6.52 -0.93
C PHE A 77 -3.27 6.61 0.57
N LEU A 78 -2.01 6.51 0.98
CA LEU A 78 -1.61 6.71 2.38
C LEU A 78 -1.89 8.12 2.89
N LEU A 79 -1.64 9.15 2.07
CA LEU A 79 -1.96 10.54 2.40
C LEU A 79 -3.46 10.73 2.62
N PHE A 80 -4.30 10.21 1.71
CA PHE A 80 -5.75 10.27 1.84
C PHE A 80 -6.24 9.48 3.07
N ALA A 81 -5.66 8.32 3.34
CA ALA A 81 -5.97 7.55 4.54
C ALA A 81 -5.66 8.34 5.82
N SER A 82 -4.49 8.98 5.87
CA SER A 82 -4.05 9.79 7.01
C SER A 82 -4.97 10.98 7.24
N LEU A 83 -5.35 11.71 6.19
CA LEU A 83 -6.32 12.79 6.26
C LEU A 83 -7.67 12.29 6.78
N LYS A 84 -8.19 11.20 6.22
CA LYS A 84 -9.47 10.63 6.62
C LYS A 84 -9.46 10.13 8.07
N MET A 85 -8.36 9.51 8.52
CA MET A 85 -8.16 9.16 9.93
C MET A 85 -8.24 10.40 10.83
N ARG A 86 -7.56 11.49 10.47
CA ARG A 86 -7.57 12.73 11.25
C ARG A 86 -8.98 13.33 11.39
N PHE A 87 -9.78 13.30 10.33
CA PHE A 87 -11.18 13.78 10.37
C PHE A 87 -12.12 12.83 11.12
N ALA A 88 -11.84 11.53 11.17
CA ALA A 88 -12.65 10.56 11.91
C ALA A 88 -12.26 10.44 13.40
N LEU A 89 -11.13 11.03 13.80
CA LEU A 89 -10.62 11.10 15.16
C LEU A 89 -10.97 12.41 15.88
N ARG A 90 -11.24 13.48 15.13
CA ARG A 90 -11.84 14.72 15.62
C ARG A 90 -13.36 14.61 15.62
#